data_AF-A0A5J4NXZ1-F1
#
_entry.id   AF-A0A5J4NXZ1-F1
#
_cell.length_a   1.000
_cell.length_b   1.000
_cell.length_c   1.000
_cell.angle_alpha   90.00
_cell.angle_beta   90.00
_cell.angle_gamma   90.00
#
_symmetry.space_group_name_H-M   'P 1'
#
loop_
_entity.id
_entity.type
_entity.pdbx_description
1 polymer ?
#
loop_
_entity_poly.entity_id
_entity_poly.type
_entity_poly.pdbx_seq_one_letter_code
_entity_poly.pdbx_strand_id
1 'polypeptide(L)'
;MLCTVIVLGRQFMGKPISCWTPNEFTSAQVEYATLMCWVTSTYFVSPTQAQIPSDLRERRSESIHYYQWVPFMLMFQAAMFSVPCIIWRLFNWQSRIHVSYLLQNNNVI
;
A
#
# COMPACT_ATOMS: atom_id res chain seq x y z
N MET A 1 4.08 11.34 -10.10
CA MET A 1 5.32 10.55 -10.26
C MET A 1 6.28 10.78 -9.09
N LEU A 2 6.84 12.00 -8.89
CA LEU A 2 7.75 12.24 -7.76
C LEU A 2 7.06 12.09 -6.38
N CYS A 3 5.89 12.71 -6.20
CA CYS A 3 5.14 12.63 -4.93
C CYS A 3 4.66 11.21 -4.60
N THR A 4 4.28 10.43 -5.61
CA THR A 4 3.87 9.02 -5.46
C THR A 4 5.03 8.12 -5.04
N VAL A 5 6.22 8.33 -5.62
CA VAL A 5 7.43 7.56 -5.25
C VAL A 5 7.88 7.88 -3.82
N ILE A 6 7.77 9.15 -3.39
CA ILE A 6 8.13 9.56 -2.01
C ILE A 6 7.17 8.95 -0.98
N VAL A 7 5.87 8.92 -1.27
CA VAL A 7 4.85 8.31 -0.38
C VAL A 7 5.05 6.80 -0.28
N LEU A 8 5.25 6.11 -1.41
CA LEU A 8 5.57 4.67 -1.44
C LEU A 8 6.87 4.35 -0.68
N GLY A 9 7.93 5.15 -0.88
CA GLY A 9 9.21 4.94 -0.20
C GLY A 9 9.12 5.07 1.32
N ARG A 10 8.28 5.98 1.83
CA ARG A 10 8.06 6.13 3.28
C ARG A 10 7.16 5.04 3.88
N GLN A 11 6.27 4.45 3.10
CA GLN A 11 5.38 3.39 3.58
C GLN A 11 6.03 2.00 3.56
N PHE A 12 7.02 1.78 2.68
CA PHE A 12 7.73 0.51 2.57
C PHE A 12 8.96 0.37 3.49
N MET A 13 9.51 1.49 3.97
CA MET A 13 10.71 1.50 4.81
C MET A 13 10.34 1.46 6.30
N GLY A 14 10.05 0.27 6.83
CA GLY A 14 9.81 0.10 8.27
C GLY A 14 9.30 -1.29 8.66
N LYS A 15 9.28 -1.56 9.98
CA LYS A 15 8.59 -2.74 10.54
C LYS A 15 7.09 -2.40 10.66
N PRO A 16 6.17 -3.15 10.05
CA PRO A 16 4.76 -2.77 9.96
C PRO A 16 4.01 -2.85 11.29
N ILE A 17 4.50 -3.68 12.21
CA ILE A 17 3.97 -3.86 13.56
C ILE A 17 5.10 -4.36 14.47
N SER A 18 4.98 -4.11 15.78
CA SER A 18 5.82 -4.72 16.81
C SER A 18 4.91 -5.40 17.81
N CYS A 19 5.16 -6.68 18.11
CA CYS A 19 4.38 -7.43 19.09
C CYS A 19 5.06 -7.41 20.46
N TRP A 20 4.26 -7.54 21.52
CA TRP A 20 4.78 -7.75 22.87
C TRP A 20 5.18 -9.22 23.03
N THR A 21 6.48 -9.48 23.12
CA THR A 21 7.05 -10.82 23.28
C THR A 21 7.72 -10.98 24.65
N PRO A 22 7.75 -12.20 25.21
CA PRO A 22 8.49 -12.46 26.44
C PRO A 22 10.00 -12.24 26.24
N ASN A 23 10.69 -11.87 27.32
CA ASN A 23 12.12 -11.52 27.28
C ASN A 23 13.05 -12.71 27.03
N GLU A 24 12.54 -13.94 27.18
CA GLU A 24 13.29 -15.18 26.93
C GLU A 24 13.47 -15.50 25.43
N PHE A 25 12.81 -14.74 24.54
CA PHE A 25 12.87 -14.99 23.10
C PHE A 25 14.15 -14.44 22.46
N THR A 26 14.75 -15.25 21.60
CA THR A 26 15.84 -14.83 20.71
C THR A 26 15.34 -13.81 19.68
N SER A 27 16.25 -13.03 19.09
CA SER A 27 15.92 -12.04 18.05
C SER A 27 15.13 -12.63 16.88
N ALA A 28 15.49 -13.85 16.43
CA ALA A 28 14.80 -14.56 15.36
C ALA A 28 13.36 -14.97 15.76
N GLN A 29 13.15 -15.36 17.00
CA GLN A 29 11.81 -15.69 17.51
C GLN A 29 10.92 -14.44 17.63
N VAL A 30 11.49 -13.30 18.03
CA VAL A 30 10.77 -12.02 18.07
C VAL A 30 10.34 -11.59 16.66
N GLU A 31 11.21 -11.76 15.67
CA GLU A 31 10.89 -11.48 14.27
C GLU A 31 9.78 -12.41 13.75
N TYR A 32 9.88 -13.71 14.04
CA TYR A 32 8.84 -14.68 13.69
C TYR A 32 7.49 -14.35 14.35
N ALA A 33 7.48 -14.06 15.65
CA ALA A 33 6.26 -13.67 16.36
C ALA A 33 5.62 -12.42 15.76
N THR A 34 6.45 -11.43 15.40
CA THR A 34 6.00 -10.19 14.76
C THR A 34 5.39 -10.45 13.39
N LEU A 35 6.00 -11.31 12.58
CA LEU A 35 5.45 -11.73 11.27
C LEU A 35 4.13 -12.47 11.44
N MET A 36 4.04 -13.39 12.41
CA MET A 36 2.81 -14.11 12.70
C MET A 36 1.68 -13.17 13.15
N CYS A 37 1.99 -12.17 13.98
CA CYS A 37 1.04 -11.12 14.36
C CYS A 37 0.63 -10.20 13.20
N TRP A 38 1.47 -10.04 12.17
CA TRP A 38 1.15 -9.25 10.99
C TRP A 38 0.26 -10.00 10.00
N VAL A 39 0.56 -11.28 9.76
CA VAL A 39 -0.21 -12.13 8.83
C VAL A 39 -1.56 -12.51 9.43
N THR A 40 -1.59 -12.77 10.74
CA THR A 40 -2.82 -13.04 11.47
C THR A 40 -3.53 -11.73 11.77
N SER A 41 -4.81 -11.63 11.42
CA SER A 41 -5.61 -10.44 11.67
C SER A 41 -5.63 -10.05 13.15
N THR A 42 -5.47 -8.76 13.42
CA THR A 42 -5.52 -8.21 14.77
C THR A 42 -6.94 -7.75 15.11
N TYR A 43 -7.31 -7.79 16.38
CA TYR A 43 -8.59 -7.28 16.88
C TYR A 43 -8.31 -6.44 18.14
N PHE A 44 -9.16 -5.44 18.37
CA PHE A 44 -9.02 -4.56 19.53
C PHE A 44 -9.68 -5.18 20.76
N VAL A 45 -9.03 -5.06 21.92
CA VAL A 45 -9.58 -5.46 23.22
C VAL A 45 -9.57 -4.24 24.13
N SER A 46 -10.73 -3.93 24.73
CA SER A 46 -10.83 -2.82 25.69
C SER A 46 -9.97 -3.09 26.93
N PRO A 47 -9.16 -2.12 27.40
CA PRO A 47 -8.32 -2.27 28.60
C PRO A 47 -9.09 -2.53 29.90
N THR A 48 -10.39 -2.22 29.92
CA THR A 48 -11.28 -2.41 31.08
C THR A 48 -11.76 -3.85 31.26
N GLN A 49 -11.56 -4.73 30.28
CA GLN A 49 -12.05 -6.10 30.32
C GLN A 49 -10.91 -7.05 30.73
N ALA A 50 -10.97 -7.60 31.94
CA ALA A 50 -9.91 -8.44 32.51
C ALA A 50 -9.77 -9.82 31.85
N GLN A 51 -10.79 -10.27 31.10
CA GLN A 51 -10.76 -11.53 30.37
C GLN A 51 -10.94 -11.32 28.87
N ILE A 52 -10.01 -11.89 28.12
CA ILE A 52 -10.08 -11.97 26.68
C ILE A 52 -11.23 -12.94 26.34
N PRO A 53 -12.25 -12.52 25.56
CA PRO A 53 -13.40 -13.37 25.26
C PRO A 53 -12.96 -14.68 24.61
N SER A 54 -13.52 -15.80 25.08
CA SER A 54 -13.23 -17.14 24.56
C SER A 54 -13.85 -17.37 23.18
N ASP A 55 -14.90 -16.63 22.84
CA ASP A 55 -15.59 -16.76 21.56
C ASP A 55 -14.77 -16.17 20.41
N LEU A 56 -14.30 -17.06 19.53
CA LEU A 56 -13.56 -16.73 18.32
C LEU A 56 -14.39 -15.89 17.33
N ARG A 57 -15.72 -16.04 17.35
CA ARG A 57 -16.63 -15.34 16.45
C ARG A 57 -16.72 -13.84 16.77
N GLU A 58 -16.72 -13.50 18.06
CA GLU A 58 -16.76 -12.12 18.53
C GLU A 58 -15.42 -11.42 18.25
N ARG A 59 -14.29 -12.11 18.47
CA ARG A 59 -12.94 -11.61 18.13
C ARG A 59 -12.74 -11.37 16.63
N ARG A 60 -13.37 -12.20 15.78
CA ARG A 60 -13.25 -12.07 14.31
C ARG A 60 -14.10 -10.93 13.75
N SER A 61 -15.23 -10.61 14.39
CA SER A 61 -16.13 -9.55 13.91
C SER A 61 -15.44 -8.19 13.82
N GLU A 62 -14.54 -7.89 14.77
CA GLU A 62 -13.80 -6.62 14.85
C GLU A 62 -12.33 -6.77 14.38
N SER A 63 -12.06 -7.69 13.46
CA SER A 63 -10.70 -7.93 12.97
C SER A 63 -10.29 -6.95 11.87
N ILE A 64 -9.08 -6.41 11.99
CA ILE A 64 -8.55 -5.35 11.14
C ILE A 64 -7.63 -5.96 10.06
N HIS A 65 -8.11 -6.07 8.83
CA HIS A 65 -7.37 -6.67 7.70
C HIS A 65 -6.87 -5.65 6.67
N TYR A 66 -7.34 -4.40 6.70
CA TYR A 66 -7.15 -3.46 5.58
C TYR A 66 -5.68 -3.05 5.36
N TYR A 67 -4.85 -3.06 6.41
CA TYR A 67 -3.44 -2.65 6.31
C TYR A 67 -2.62 -3.49 5.35
N GLN A 68 -2.95 -4.78 5.20
CA GLN A 68 -2.27 -5.68 4.26
C GLN A 68 -2.55 -5.29 2.78
N TRP A 69 -3.72 -4.69 2.51
CA TRP A 69 -4.18 -4.35 1.16
C TRP A 69 -3.76 -2.95 0.69
N VAL A 70 -3.39 -2.06 1.61
CA VAL A 70 -2.96 -0.69 1.30
C VAL A 70 -1.86 -0.62 0.24
N PRO A 71 -0.77 -1.44 0.30
CA PRO A 71 0.29 -1.38 -0.71
C PRO A 71 -0.21 -1.76 -2.12
N PHE A 72 -1.10 -2.75 -2.23
CA PHE A 72 -1.68 -3.16 -3.51
C PHE A 72 -2.57 -2.08 -4.12
N MET A 73 -3.39 -1.44 -3.29
CA MET A 73 -4.25 -0.32 -3.73
C MET A 73 -3.43 0.87 -4.23
N LEU A 74 -2.31 1.18 -3.57
CA LEU A 74 -1.42 2.26 -3.98
C LEU A 74 -0.68 1.95 -5.29
N MET A 75 -0.25 0.70 -5.50
CA MET A 75 0.31 0.27 -6.78
C MET A 75 -0.72 0.38 -7.91
N PHE A 76 -1.96 -0.04 -7.66
CA PHE A 76 -3.05 0.08 -8.62
C PHE A 76 -3.36 1.54 -8.96
N GLN A 77 -3.46 2.41 -7.94
CA GLN A 77 -3.68 3.84 -8.13
C GLN A 77 -2.56 4.48 -8.94
N ALA A 78 -1.30 4.16 -8.65
CA ALA A 78 -0.14 4.65 -9.42
C ALA A 78 -0.16 4.19 -10.88
N ALA A 79 -0.60 2.95 -11.14
CA ALA A 79 -0.80 2.44 -12.48
C ALA A 79 -1.90 3.22 -13.22
N MET A 80 -3.07 3.43 -12.59
CA MET A 80 -4.18 4.19 -13.19
C MET A 80 -3.80 5.63 -13.53
N PHE A 81 -2.98 6.31 -12.71
CA PHE A 81 -2.48 7.65 -13.05
C PHE A 81 -1.51 7.66 -14.24
N SER A 82 -0.85 6.54 -14.54
CA SER A 82 0.03 6.41 -15.71
C SER A 82 -0.73 6.13 -17.00
N VAL A 83 -1.91 5.51 -16.91
CA VAL A 83 -2.78 5.15 -18.04
C VAL A 83 -3.05 6.33 -19.00
N PRO A 84 -3.49 7.52 -18.57
CA PRO A 84 -3.78 8.61 -19.51
C PRO A 84 -2.56 9.07 -20.32
N CYS A 85 -1.36 9.07 -19.71
CA CYS A 85 -0.13 9.39 -20.42
C CYS A 85 0.27 8.32 -21.44
N ILE A 86 0.06 7.05 -21.12
CA ILE A 86 0.32 5.93 -22.02
C ILE A 86 -0.66 5.98 -23.21
N ILE A 87 -1.95 6.17 -22.93
CA ILE A 87 -3.00 6.34 -23.95
C ILE A 87 -2.63 7.49 -24.88
N TRP A 88 -2.29 8.67 -24.33
CA TRP A 88 -1.86 9.82 -25.14
C TRP A 88 -0.68 9.47 -26.05
N ARG A 89 0.35 8.81 -25.54
CA ARG A 89 1.53 8.41 -26.34
C ARG A 89 1.19 7.38 -27.41
N LEU A 90 0.35 6.38 -27.11
CA LEU A 90 -0.07 5.36 -28.07
C LEU A 90 -0.91 5.95 -29.21
N PHE A 91 -1.85 6.85 -28.88
CA PHE A 91 -2.64 7.56 -29.89
C PHE A 91 -1.79 8.49 -30.75
N ASN A 92 -0.81 9.19 -30.18
CA ASN A 92 0.16 9.99 -30.95
C ASN A 92 1.10 9.13 -31.81
N TRP A 93 1.42 7.91 -31.38
CA TRP A 93 2.23 6.98 -32.18
C TRP A 93 1.47 6.45 -33.40
N GLN A 94 0.20 6.10 -33.24
CA GLN A 94 -0.64 5.67 -34.36
C GLN A 94 -1.00 6.84 -35.29
N SER A 95 -1.19 8.04 -34.73
CA SER A 95 -1.39 9.26 -35.49
C SER A 95 -0.03 9.74 -36.02
N ARG A 96 0.40 9.28 -37.20
CA ARG A 96 1.57 9.82 -37.94
C ARG A 96 1.41 11.29 -38.38
N ILE A 97 0.63 12.08 -37.66
CA ILE A 97 0.50 13.51 -37.83
C ILE A 97 1.62 14.12 -36.99
N HIS A 98 2.62 14.70 -37.64
CA HIS A 98 3.68 15.46 -36.98
C HIS A 98 3.06 16.67 -36.26
N VAL A 99 2.58 16.49 -35.03
CA VAL A 99 2.07 17.59 -34.19
C VAL A 99 3.15 18.65 -33.99
N SER A 100 4.42 18.24 -34.01
CA SER A 100 5.60 19.12 -34.05
C SER A 100 5.60 20.08 -35.24
N TYR A 101 5.16 19.61 -36.42
CA TYR A 101 5.07 20.43 -37.64
C TYR A 101 3.91 21.43 -37.54
N LEU A 102 2.77 21.04 -36.97
CA LEU A 102 1.61 21.92 -36.79
C LEU A 102 1.83 22.99 -35.70
N LEU A 103 2.55 22.67 -34.63
CA LEU A 103 2.91 23.63 -33.57
C LEU A 103 3.96 24.64 -34.04
N GLN A 104 4.88 24.23 -34.92
CA GLN A 104 5.85 25.15 -35.52
C GLN A 104 5.23 26.03 -36.60
N ASN A 105 4.21 25.55 -37.32
CA ASN A 105 3.51 26.31 -38.36
C ASN A 105 2.42 27.25 -37.80
N ASN A 106 1.95 27.05 -36.55
CA ASN A 106 0.99 27.94 -35.88
C ASN A 106 1.64 28.94 -34.87
N ASN A 107 2.95 28.86 -34.62
CA ASN A 107 3.72 29.85 -33.85
C ASN A 107 4.39 30.91 -34.75
N VAL A 108 3.83 31.15 -35.95
CA VAL A 108 4.17 32.27 -36.82
C VAL A 108 2.92 33.15 -36.99
N ILE A 109 2.34 33.57 -35.86
CA ILE A 109 1.66 34.85 -35.66
C ILE A 109 2.04 35.32 -34.26
#